data_AF-A0A7S4S349-F1
#
_entry.id   AF-A0A7S4S349-F1
#
_cell.length_a   1.000
_cell.length_b   1.000
_cell.length_c   1.000
_cell.angle_alpha   90.00
_cell.angle_beta   90.00
_cell.angle_gamma   90.00
#
_symmetry.space_group_name_H-M   'P 1'
#
loop_
_entity.id
_entity.type
_entity.pdbx_description
1 polymer ?
#
loop_
_entity_poly.entity_id
_entity_poly.type
_entity_poly.pdbx_seq_one_letter_code
_entity_poly.pdbx_strand_id
1 'polypeptide(L)'
;MAKPGPIVITLKKRLGPARRLEDEDEAVSGITAEPLGDLGSGGALGVISRSRSRSRKRSPSPLEPIRKGSSSPLEPLRTSAIAASSVLNVAALEDIFGRFHGQLDTWLQAESGKLERAEARGDSARGELRQCAEQVCEFLREHAPKAHAELGSDPAGDGFASRALPKFLEAIDEDRRALQEASAALAAFADRKFPKSEELAGLKEDVSPLPLLKALLRMLASPPKGGPPRGRQNGDDP
;
A
#
# COMPACT_ATOMS: atom_id res chain seq x y z
N MET A 1 12.48 -56.48 21.57
CA MET A 1 12.25 -55.14 22.14
C MET A 1 13.19 -54.15 21.46
N ALA A 2 12.68 -53.37 20.51
CA ALA A 2 13.48 -52.43 19.72
C ALA A 2 13.49 -51.05 20.42
N LYS A 3 14.69 -50.47 20.60
CA LYS A 3 14.86 -49.15 21.22
C LYS A 3 14.52 -48.06 20.19
N PRO A 4 13.67 -47.07 20.51
CA PRO A 4 13.37 -45.97 19.59
C PRO A 4 14.61 -45.11 19.42
N GLY A 5 15.01 -44.89 18.17
CA GLY A 5 16.14 -44.04 17.80
C GLY A 5 15.82 -42.55 17.98
N PRO A 6 16.87 -41.68 18.01
CA PRO A 6 16.73 -40.26 18.28
C PRO A 6 16.00 -39.53 17.15
N ILE A 7 15.01 -38.72 17.53
CA ILE A 7 14.24 -37.88 16.61
C ILE A 7 15.05 -36.62 16.32
N VAL A 8 15.54 -36.49 15.09
CA VAL A 8 16.24 -35.29 14.62
C VAL A 8 15.24 -34.37 13.94
N ILE A 9 14.83 -33.29 14.63
CA ILE A 9 13.97 -32.25 14.07
C ILE A 9 14.87 -31.21 13.39
N THR A 10 14.88 -31.19 12.07
CA THR A 10 15.57 -30.13 11.30
C THR A 10 14.60 -28.97 11.06
N LEU A 11 14.74 -27.91 11.86
CA LEU A 11 13.98 -26.67 11.66
C LEU A 11 14.54 -25.93 10.44
N LYS A 12 13.93 -26.18 9.28
CA LYS A 12 14.24 -25.47 8.03
C LYS A 12 13.72 -24.04 8.11
N LYS A 13 14.53 -23.15 8.69
CA LYS A 13 14.26 -21.72 8.87
C LYS A 13 14.21 -21.04 7.50
N ARG A 14 13.03 -21.00 6.87
CA ARG A 14 12.78 -20.13 5.71
C ARG A 14 12.57 -18.70 6.22
N LEU A 15 13.66 -18.00 6.53
CA LEU A 15 13.62 -16.54 6.56
C LEU A 15 13.43 -16.07 5.11
N GLY A 16 12.18 -15.76 4.75
CA GLY A 16 11.93 -14.95 3.57
C GLY A 16 12.62 -13.60 3.71
N PRO A 17 12.92 -12.91 2.59
CA PRO A 17 13.51 -11.58 2.63
C PRO A 17 12.53 -10.66 3.35
N ALA A 18 12.90 -10.24 4.57
CA ALA A 18 12.24 -9.15 5.25
C ALA A 18 12.30 -7.94 4.32
N ARG A 19 11.17 -7.59 3.71
CA ARG A 19 11.02 -6.29 3.06
C ARG A 19 11.21 -5.29 4.18
N ARG A 20 12.37 -4.64 4.17
CA ARG A 20 12.71 -3.50 5.01
C ARG A 20 11.67 -2.43 4.69
N LEU A 21 10.64 -2.34 5.55
CA LEU A 21 9.77 -1.18 5.67
C LEU A 21 10.67 -0.06 6.19
N GLU A 22 11.34 0.62 5.27
CA GLU A 22 12.01 1.88 5.56
C GLU A 22 10.90 2.92 5.76
N ASP A 23 10.68 3.27 7.03
CA ASP A 23 10.23 4.56 7.55
C ASP A 23 9.58 5.53 6.53
N GLU A 24 8.26 5.39 6.33
CA GLU A 24 7.38 6.43 5.77
C GLU A 24 6.64 7.19 6.90
N ASP A 25 7.29 7.41 8.04
CA ASP A 25 6.77 8.25 9.13
C ASP A 25 7.43 9.64 9.07
N GLU A 26 7.12 10.43 8.04
CA GLU A 26 7.21 11.89 8.15
C GLU A 26 6.07 12.58 7.36
N ALA A 27 5.28 13.37 8.11
CA ALA A 27 4.32 14.38 7.67
C ALA A 27 2.88 13.96 7.32
N VAL A 28 2.13 13.47 8.31
CA VAL A 28 0.68 13.82 8.44
C VAL A 28 0.37 14.15 9.91
N SER A 29 0.95 15.23 10.42
CA SER A 29 0.50 15.88 11.66
C SER A 29 -0.17 17.19 11.28
N GLY A 30 -1.50 17.15 11.16
CA GLY A 30 -2.28 18.34 10.79
C GLY A 30 -3.75 18.06 10.49
N ILE A 31 -4.42 17.22 11.28
CA ILE A 31 -5.90 17.22 11.35
C ILE A 31 -6.26 17.74 12.74
N THR A 32 -6.35 19.05 12.83
CA THR A 32 -7.02 19.75 13.93
C THR A 32 -8.49 19.34 13.92
N ALA A 33 -8.96 18.82 15.06
CA ALA A 33 -10.37 18.53 15.28
C ALA A 33 -11.17 19.84 15.30
N GLU A 34 -11.84 20.15 14.20
CA GLU A 34 -12.92 21.13 14.15
C GLU A 34 -14.24 20.44 14.56
N PRO A 35 -15.11 21.13 15.32
CA PRO A 35 -16.29 20.53 15.90
C PRO A 35 -17.41 20.35 14.85
N LEU A 36 -18.13 19.25 15.05
CA LEU A 36 -19.32 18.78 14.36
C LEU A 36 -20.28 19.91 13.98
N GLY A 37 -20.36 20.20 12.68
CA GLY A 37 -21.25 21.19 12.11
C GLY A 37 -21.66 20.84 10.69
N ASP A 38 -22.88 20.31 10.60
CA ASP A 38 -23.82 20.43 9.48
C ASP A 38 -23.67 19.52 8.24
N LEU A 39 -24.83 18.96 7.89
CA LEU A 39 -25.08 17.95 6.87
C LEU A 39 -25.15 18.62 5.49
N GLY A 40 -24.20 18.32 4.60
CA GLY A 40 -24.24 18.88 3.26
C GLY A 40 -23.32 18.20 2.25
N SER A 41 -23.88 17.19 1.57
CA SER A 41 -23.74 16.97 0.12
C SER A 41 -22.37 17.21 -0.55
N GLY A 42 -21.75 16.12 -1.01
CA GLY A 42 -20.77 16.19 -2.10
C GLY A 42 -19.62 15.21 -1.98
N GLY A 43 -19.88 13.94 -2.31
CA GLY A 43 -18.83 12.92 -2.48
C GLY A 43 -17.90 13.25 -3.65
N ALA A 44 -16.88 14.06 -3.39
CA ALA A 44 -15.72 14.19 -4.25
C ALA A 44 -14.78 13.03 -3.93
N LEU A 45 -14.77 12.02 -4.80
CA LEU A 45 -13.75 10.97 -4.81
C LEU A 45 -12.39 11.63 -5.00
N GLY A 46 -11.64 11.72 -3.90
CA GLY A 46 -10.27 12.18 -3.87
C GLY A 46 -9.41 11.25 -4.73
N VAL A 47 -9.05 11.74 -5.92
CA VAL A 47 -7.98 11.18 -6.74
C VAL A 47 -6.69 11.34 -5.93
N ILE A 48 -6.27 10.26 -5.27
CA ILE A 48 -4.96 10.18 -4.62
C ILE A 48 -3.92 10.22 -5.74
N SER A 49 -3.46 11.43 -6.04
CA SER A 49 -2.31 11.70 -6.89
C SER A 49 -1.09 10.99 -6.29
N ARG A 50 -0.75 9.83 -6.86
CA ARG A 50 0.52 9.14 -6.62
C ARG A 50 1.65 10.04 -7.10
N SER A 51 2.16 10.85 -6.18
CA SER A 51 3.42 11.55 -6.33
C SER A 51 4.53 10.56 -6.64
N ARG A 52 5.00 10.61 -7.89
CA ARG A 52 6.24 9.95 -8.33
C ARG A 52 7.41 10.58 -7.56
N SER A 53 7.78 9.95 -6.46
CA SER A 53 8.94 10.33 -5.68
C SER A 53 10.20 10.25 -6.53
N ARG A 54 10.83 11.41 -6.63
CA ARG A 54 12.09 11.68 -7.31
C ARG A 54 13.18 10.79 -6.75
N SER A 55 13.90 10.15 -7.66
CA SER A 55 15.24 9.59 -7.49
C SER A 55 16.13 10.58 -6.71
N ARG A 56 16.28 10.34 -5.40
CA ARG A 56 17.34 10.94 -4.60
C ARG A 56 18.61 10.14 -4.85
N LYS A 57 19.51 10.79 -5.58
CA LYS A 57 20.90 10.41 -5.80
C LYS A 57 21.52 9.97 -4.48
N ARG A 58 21.87 8.69 -4.42
CA ARG A 58 22.62 8.07 -3.33
C ARG A 58 24.06 8.56 -3.42
N SER A 59 24.44 9.43 -2.50
CA SER A 59 25.82 9.84 -2.25
C SER A 59 26.65 8.58 -1.91
N PRO A 60 27.81 8.35 -2.55
CA PRO A 60 28.71 7.29 -2.15
C PRO A 60 29.50 7.76 -0.92
N SER A 61 29.28 7.11 0.21
CA SER A 61 30.14 7.25 1.40
C SER A 61 31.53 6.68 1.09
N PRO A 62 32.63 7.37 1.43
CA PRO A 62 33.97 6.86 1.23
C PRO A 62 34.22 5.66 2.15
N LEU A 63 34.43 4.49 1.57
CA LEU A 63 35.04 3.36 2.27
C LEU A 63 36.53 3.69 2.45
N GLU A 64 36.89 4.06 3.67
CA GLU A 64 38.26 4.03 4.17
C GLU A 64 38.87 2.63 3.93
N PRO A 65 39.97 2.50 3.18
CA PRO A 65 40.67 1.23 3.01
C PRO A 65 41.50 0.97 4.27
N ILE A 66 41.02 0.09 5.14
CA ILE A 66 41.83 -0.45 6.24
C ILE A 66 43.02 -1.18 5.64
N ARG A 67 44.20 -0.57 5.83
CA ARG A 67 45.52 -1.07 5.43
C ARG A 67 45.76 -2.46 6.01
N LYS A 68 45.75 -3.48 5.15
CA LYS A 68 46.38 -4.78 5.42
C LYS A 68 47.90 -4.62 5.37
N GLY A 69 48.49 -4.22 6.50
CA GLY A 69 49.90 -4.38 6.79
C GLY A 69 50.13 -5.70 7.51
N SER A 70 50.25 -6.79 6.77
CA SER A 70 50.62 -8.12 7.27
C SER A 70 52.03 -8.44 6.79
N SER A 71 53.03 -8.07 7.58
CA SER A 71 54.38 -8.60 7.49
C SER A 71 54.84 -9.00 8.90
N SER A 72 54.82 -10.32 9.13
CA SER A 72 55.72 -11.18 9.92
C SER A 72 56.66 -10.55 10.98
N PRO A 73 56.96 -11.21 12.12
CA PRO A 73 57.41 -12.61 12.14
C PRO A 73 56.96 -13.49 13.31
N LEU A 74 57.06 -14.80 13.06
CA LEU A 74 56.99 -15.90 14.00
C LEU A 74 58.02 -15.73 15.12
N GLU A 75 57.55 -15.43 16.33
CA GLU A 75 58.34 -15.57 17.55
C GLU A 75 58.09 -16.96 18.16
N PRO A 76 59.16 -17.66 18.61
CA PRO A 76 59.08 -19.02 19.10
C PRO A 76 58.48 -19.08 20.51
N LEU A 77 57.67 -20.12 20.72
CA LEU A 77 57.20 -20.66 21.99
C LEU A 77 58.18 -20.39 23.15
N ARG A 78 57.91 -19.35 23.93
CA ARG A 78 58.33 -19.30 25.33
C ARG A 78 57.15 -19.76 26.17
N THR A 79 57.24 -20.99 26.64
CA THR A 79 56.45 -21.52 27.76
C THR A 79 56.79 -20.70 29.00
N SER A 80 56.19 -19.51 29.11
CA SER A 80 56.15 -18.79 30.38
C SER A 80 55.35 -19.64 31.35
N ALA A 81 56.05 -20.06 32.40
CA ALA A 81 55.50 -20.68 33.57
C ALA A 81 54.19 -19.98 33.96
N ILE A 82 53.15 -20.79 34.18
CA ILE A 82 51.84 -20.38 34.67
C ILE A 82 52.06 -19.75 36.05
N ALA A 83 52.30 -18.45 36.08
CA ALA A 83 52.12 -17.63 37.27
C ALA A 83 50.62 -17.58 37.53
N ALA A 84 50.15 -18.44 38.43
CA ALA A 84 48.85 -18.28 39.05
C ALA A 84 48.77 -16.88 39.68
N SER A 85 47.58 -16.25 39.59
CA SER A 85 47.15 -15.02 40.29
C SER A 85 47.29 -13.66 39.60
N SER A 86 46.76 -13.54 38.39
CA SER A 86 46.06 -12.31 37.93
C SER A 86 44.73 -12.79 37.36
N VAL A 87 43.81 -13.26 38.21
CA VAL A 87 42.77 -12.44 38.85
C VAL A 87 42.18 -11.51 37.79
N LEU A 88 41.14 -11.99 37.11
CA LEU A 88 40.33 -11.23 36.16
C LEU A 88 40.20 -9.77 36.63
N ASN A 89 40.47 -8.80 35.76
CA ASN A 89 40.24 -7.39 36.06
C ASN A 89 38.72 -7.18 36.21
N VAL A 90 38.22 -7.39 37.42
CA VAL A 90 36.78 -7.36 37.75
C VAL A 90 36.18 -6.00 37.37
N ALA A 91 36.94 -4.91 37.57
CA ALA A 91 36.49 -3.56 37.22
C ALA A 91 36.31 -3.37 35.71
N ALA A 92 37.23 -3.89 34.88
CA ALA A 92 37.06 -3.83 33.43
C ALA A 92 35.88 -4.69 32.95
N LEU A 93 35.65 -5.84 33.60
CA LEU A 93 34.51 -6.69 33.28
C LEU A 93 33.19 -6.03 33.68
N GLU A 94 33.15 -5.36 34.83
CA GLU A 94 32.01 -4.59 35.32
C GLU A 94 31.64 -3.44 34.34
N ASP A 95 32.62 -2.69 33.83
CA ASP A 95 32.38 -1.65 32.81
C ASP A 95 31.81 -2.26 31.51
N ILE A 96 32.35 -3.40 31.04
CA ILE A 96 31.82 -4.08 29.85
C ILE A 96 30.37 -4.52 30.06
N PHE A 97 30.06 -5.13 31.21
CA PHE A 97 28.68 -5.53 31.53
C PHE A 97 27.76 -4.31 31.65
N GLY A 98 28.20 -3.24 32.30
CA GLY A 98 27.43 -1.99 32.41
C GLY A 98 27.07 -1.41 31.04
N ARG A 99 28.05 -1.33 30.12
CA ARG A 99 27.81 -0.86 28.75
C ARG A 99 26.90 -1.80 27.96
N PHE A 100 27.11 -3.10 28.08
CA PHE A 100 26.28 -4.09 27.40
C PHE A 100 24.83 -4.02 27.86
N HIS A 101 24.58 -3.95 29.18
CA HIS A 101 23.23 -3.82 29.73
C HIS A 101 22.58 -2.50 29.28
N GLY A 102 23.31 -1.38 29.33
CA GLY A 102 22.77 -0.11 28.83
C GLY A 102 22.39 -0.14 27.35
N GLN A 103 23.23 -0.77 26.51
CA GLN A 103 22.92 -0.94 25.08
C GLN A 103 21.75 -1.91 24.86
N LEU A 104 21.69 -3.01 25.60
CA LEU A 104 20.63 -4.00 25.53
C LEU A 104 19.28 -3.38 25.94
N ASP A 105 19.24 -2.63 27.03
CA ASP A 105 18.03 -1.97 27.53
C ASP A 105 17.54 -0.91 26.54
N THR A 106 18.47 -0.10 26.00
CA THR A 106 18.13 0.89 24.96
C THR A 106 17.54 0.20 23.72
N TRP A 107 18.13 -0.92 23.29
CA TRP A 107 17.63 -1.69 22.17
C TRP A 107 16.27 -2.33 22.47
N LEU A 108 16.09 -2.91 23.65
CA LEU A 108 14.82 -3.52 24.08
C LEU A 108 13.70 -2.49 24.13
N GLN A 109 13.96 -1.29 24.66
CA GLN A 109 12.98 -0.19 24.67
C GLN A 109 12.64 0.30 23.26
N ALA A 110 13.65 0.42 22.38
CA ALA A 110 13.41 0.79 21.00
C ALA A 110 12.57 -0.28 20.27
N GLU A 111 12.85 -1.56 20.52
CA GLU A 111 12.13 -2.68 19.89
C GLU A 111 10.71 -2.84 20.45
N SER A 112 10.52 -2.67 21.76
CA SER A 112 9.19 -2.67 22.38
C SER A 112 8.32 -1.54 21.83
N GLY A 113 8.89 -0.34 21.65
CA GLY A 113 8.17 0.79 21.05
C GLY A 113 7.80 0.56 19.59
N LYS A 114 8.59 -0.20 18.82
CA LYS A 114 8.20 -0.61 17.46
C LYS A 114 7.06 -1.61 17.48
N LEU A 115 7.10 -2.58 18.40
CA LEU A 115 6.06 -3.58 18.55
C LEU A 115 4.72 -2.93 18.92
N GLU A 116 4.72 -2.00 19.88
CA GLU A 116 3.54 -1.24 20.29
C GLU A 116 2.93 -0.44 19.13
N ARG A 117 3.75 0.25 18.33
CA ARG A 117 3.28 0.95 17.12
C ARG A 117 2.72 0.01 16.06
N ALA A 118 3.32 -1.18 15.89
CA ALA A 118 2.80 -2.18 14.97
C ALA A 118 1.45 -2.75 15.44
N GLU A 119 1.31 -2.99 16.75
CA GLU A 119 0.07 -3.45 17.38
C GLU A 119 -1.04 -2.41 17.25
N ALA A 120 -0.77 -1.16 17.61
CA ALA A 120 -1.73 -0.06 17.50
C ALA A 120 -2.24 0.12 16.06
N ARG A 121 -1.36 0.05 15.06
CA ARG A 121 -1.76 0.08 13.64
C ARG A 121 -2.61 -1.14 13.26
N GLY A 122 -2.24 -2.32 13.76
CA GLY A 122 -3.01 -3.55 13.57
C GLY A 122 -4.42 -3.44 14.15
N ASP A 123 -4.56 -2.86 15.35
CA ASP A 123 -5.84 -2.64 16.00
C ASP A 123 -6.70 -1.61 15.25
N SER A 124 -6.11 -0.50 14.82
CA SER A 124 -6.80 0.49 13.98
C SER A 124 -7.34 -0.16 12.71
N ALA A 125 -6.49 -0.89 11.98
CA ALA A 125 -6.89 -1.57 10.74
C ALA A 125 -7.97 -2.64 10.97
N ARG A 126 -7.90 -3.38 12.10
CA ARG A 126 -8.94 -4.34 12.48
C ARG A 126 -10.26 -3.64 12.81
N GLY A 127 -10.23 -2.48 13.45
CA GLY A 127 -11.41 -1.65 13.72
C GLY A 127 -12.07 -1.17 12.44
N GLU A 128 -11.30 -0.61 11.51
CA GLU A 128 -11.78 -0.15 10.20
C GLU A 128 -12.40 -1.30 9.39
N LEU A 129 -11.74 -2.46 9.37
CA LEU A 129 -12.26 -3.64 8.67
C LEU A 129 -13.58 -4.12 9.27
N ARG A 130 -13.71 -4.12 10.60
CA ARG A 130 -14.98 -4.47 11.27
C ARG A 130 -16.10 -3.50 10.90
N GLN A 131 -15.83 -2.20 10.91
CA GLN A 131 -16.80 -1.19 10.51
C GLN A 131 -17.24 -1.38 9.05
N CYS A 132 -16.29 -1.65 8.15
CA CYS A 132 -16.61 -1.95 6.75
C CYS A 132 -17.45 -3.24 6.62
N ALA A 133 -17.09 -4.29 7.37
CA ALA A 133 -17.85 -5.54 7.38
C ALA A 133 -19.29 -5.33 7.86
N GLU A 134 -19.49 -4.51 8.90
CA GLU A 134 -20.83 -4.15 9.39
C GLU A 134 -21.66 -3.42 8.32
N GLN A 135 -21.08 -2.43 7.63
CA GLN A 135 -21.75 -1.71 6.54
C GLN A 135 -22.13 -2.63 5.38
N VAL A 136 -21.23 -3.53 4.96
CA VAL A 136 -21.52 -4.50 3.90
C VAL A 136 -22.59 -5.49 4.36
N CYS A 137 -22.55 -5.94 5.62
CA CYS A 137 -23.58 -6.81 6.16
C CYS A 137 -24.94 -6.12 6.24
N GLU A 138 -25.00 -4.84 6.62
CA GLU A 138 -26.23 -4.04 6.59
C GLU A 138 -26.78 -3.92 5.17
N PHE A 139 -25.93 -3.57 4.20
CA PHE A 139 -26.28 -3.52 2.79
C PHE A 139 -26.82 -4.86 2.27
N LEU A 140 -26.14 -5.97 2.57
CA LEU A 140 -26.57 -7.31 2.18
C LEU A 140 -27.88 -7.70 2.86
N ARG A 141 -28.09 -7.30 4.11
CA ARG A 141 -29.35 -7.54 4.82
C ARG A 141 -30.51 -6.84 4.14
N GLU A 142 -30.31 -5.60 3.68
CA GLU A 142 -31.33 -4.79 3.02
C GLU A 142 -31.59 -5.25 1.58
N HIS A 143 -30.54 -5.45 0.78
CA HIS A 143 -30.67 -5.65 -0.67
C HIS A 143 -30.53 -7.11 -1.13
N ALA A 144 -29.94 -7.98 -0.30
CA ALA A 144 -29.68 -9.38 -0.64
C ALA A 144 -29.88 -10.32 0.56
N PRO A 145 -31.08 -10.38 1.16
CA PRO A 145 -31.32 -11.09 2.43
C PRO A 145 -30.95 -12.58 2.36
N LYS A 146 -31.06 -13.20 1.18
CA LYS A 146 -30.61 -14.58 0.93
C LYS A 146 -29.10 -14.72 1.09
N ALA A 147 -28.32 -13.81 0.50
CA ALA A 147 -26.87 -13.80 0.62
C ALA A 147 -26.43 -13.52 2.07
N HIS A 148 -27.15 -12.64 2.78
CA HIS A 148 -26.91 -12.41 4.20
C HIS A 148 -27.16 -13.68 5.05
N ALA A 149 -28.19 -14.47 4.74
CA ALA A 149 -28.47 -15.72 5.44
C ALA A 149 -27.36 -16.79 5.23
N GLU A 150 -26.65 -16.75 4.10
CA GLU A 150 -25.55 -17.68 3.79
C GLU A 150 -24.26 -17.40 4.57
N LEU A 151 -24.12 -16.20 5.15
CA LEU A 151 -22.95 -15.80 5.96
C LEU A 151 -22.82 -16.63 7.25
N GLY A 152 -23.94 -17.14 7.77
CA GLY A 152 -23.97 -17.97 8.98
C GLY A 152 -24.22 -17.18 10.27
N SER A 153 -23.83 -17.76 11.41
CA SER A 153 -24.11 -17.24 12.76
C SER A 153 -23.29 -16.01 13.14
N ASP A 154 -22.14 -15.82 12.49
CA ASP A 154 -21.28 -14.65 12.67
C ASP A 154 -21.07 -13.95 11.31
N PRO A 155 -22.03 -13.12 10.88
CA PRO A 155 -21.96 -12.48 9.59
C PRO A 155 -20.90 -11.38 9.53
N ALA A 156 -20.54 -10.74 10.65
CA ALA A 156 -19.59 -9.62 10.68
C ALA A 156 -18.13 -10.05 10.92
N GLY A 157 -17.90 -11.22 11.51
CA GLY A 157 -16.56 -11.79 11.72
C GLY A 157 -16.18 -12.78 10.63
N ASP A 158 -16.07 -14.06 11.00
CA ASP A 158 -15.48 -15.09 10.13
C ASP A 158 -16.32 -15.36 8.87
N GLY A 159 -17.65 -15.23 8.96
CA GLY A 159 -18.56 -15.43 7.84
C GLY A 159 -18.30 -14.44 6.70
N PHE A 160 -18.12 -13.17 7.03
CA PHE A 160 -17.76 -12.13 6.06
C PHE A 160 -16.42 -12.41 5.41
N ALA A 161 -15.37 -12.58 6.23
CA ALA A 161 -14.00 -12.71 5.75
C ALA A 161 -13.78 -13.95 4.88
N SER A 162 -14.42 -15.08 5.23
CA SER A 162 -14.22 -16.35 4.52
C SER A 162 -15.16 -16.57 3.33
N ARG A 163 -16.35 -15.97 3.32
CA ARG A 163 -17.37 -16.27 2.29
C ARG A 163 -17.76 -15.08 1.44
N ALA A 164 -18.12 -13.95 2.04
CA ALA A 164 -18.63 -12.80 1.30
C ALA A 164 -17.50 -11.96 0.69
N LEU A 165 -16.42 -11.73 1.44
CA LEU A 165 -15.32 -10.89 0.99
C LEU A 165 -14.68 -11.40 -0.32
N PRO A 166 -14.36 -12.70 -0.50
CA PRO A 166 -13.83 -13.19 -1.77
C PRO A 166 -14.80 -12.95 -2.94
N LYS A 167 -16.08 -13.25 -2.77
CA LYS A 167 -17.11 -13.01 -3.80
C LYS A 167 -17.27 -11.53 -4.14
N PHE A 168 -17.17 -10.67 -3.14
CA PHE A 168 -17.25 -9.22 -3.32
C PHE A 168 -16.04 -8.70 -4.10
N LEU A 169 -14.84 -9.21 -3.82
CA LEU A 169 -13.64 -8.87 -4.58
C LEU A 169 -13.74 -9.35 -6.03
N GLU A 170 -14.25 -10.56 -6.28
CA GLU A 170 -14.52 -11.07 -7.63
C GLU A 170 -15.51 -10.15 -8.38
N ALA A 171 -16.59 -9.72 -7.72
CA ALA A 171 -17.56 -8.80 -8.31
C ALA A 171 -16.95 -7.42 -8.63
N ILE A 172 -16.10 -6.87 -7.75
CA ILE A 172 -15.38 -5.62 -8.01
C ILE A 172 -14.44 -5.75 -9.20
N ASP A 173 -13.72 -6.86 -9.31
CA ASP A 173 -12.81 -7.10 -10.43
C ASP A 173 -13.57 -7.21 -11.76
N GLU A 174 -14.72 -7.88 -11.76
CA GLU A 174 -15.62 -7.96 -12.92
C GLU A 174 -16.18 -6.58 -13.29
N ASP A 175 -16.69 -5.82 -12.32
CA ASP A 175 -17.19 -4.46 -12.54
C ASP A 175 -16.10 -3.53 -13.10
N ARG A 176 -14.88 -3.63 -12.56
CA ARG A 176 -13.74 -2.86 -13.05
C ARG A 176 -13.41 -3.22 -14.49
N ARG A 177 -13.44 -4.51 -14.83
CA ARG A 177 -13.23 -4.98 -16.20
C ARG A 177 -14.32 -4.46 -17.13
N ALA A 178 -15.59 -4.56 -16.74
CA ALA A 178 -16.72 -4.05 -17.51
C ALA A 178 -16.60 -2.54 -17.75
N LEU A 179 -16.20 -1.76 -16.73
CA LEU A 179 -15.96 -0.31 -16.88
C LEU A 179 -14.80 0.00 -17.83
N GLN A 180 -13.73 -0.79 -17.82
CA GLN A 180 -12.63 -0.64 -18.78
C GLN A 180 -13.08 -0.95 -20.22
N GLU A 181 -13.84 -2.01 -20.42
CA GLU A 181 -14.40 -2.38 -21.72
C GLU A 181 -15.37 -1.30 -22.23
N ALA A 182 -16.24 -0.78 -21.36
CA ALA A 182 -17.12 0.34 -21.68
C ALA A 182 -16.35 1.60 -22.06
N SER A 183 -15.28 1.93 -21.32
CA SER A 183 -14.40 3.06 -21.65
C SER A 183 -13.74 2.89 -23.03
N ALA A 184 -13.22 1.70 -23.33
CA ALA A 184 -12.64 1.40 -24.63
C ALA A 184 -13.66 1.50 -25.78
N ALA A 185 -14.89 1.01 -25.58
CA ALA A 185 -15.97 1.12 -26.56
C ALA A 185 -16.36 2.59 -26.82
N LEU A 186 -16.45 3.41 -25.76
CA LEU A 186 -16.72 4.84 -25.88
C LEU A 186 -15.59 5.59 -26.60
N ALA A 187 -14.33 5.26 -26.30
CA ALA A 187 -13.18 5.83 -26.98
C ALA A 187 -13.19 5.51 -28.48
N ALA A 188 -13.44 4.25 -28.85
CA ALA A 188 -13.55 3.84 -30.25
C ALA A 188 -14.72 4.53 -30.98
N PHE A 189 -15.86 4.70 -30.31
CA PHE A 189 -16.99 5.45 -30.85
C PHE A 189 -16.62 6.93 -31.08
N ALA A 190 -15.95 7.56 -30.11
CA ALA A 190 -15.47 8.93 -30.20
C ALA A 190 -14.52 9.12 -31.40
N ASP A 191 -13.57 8.21 -31.60
CA ASP A 191 -12.64 8.25 -32.74
C ASP A 191 -13.36 8.14 -34.08
N ARG A 192 -14.37 7.27 -34.18
CA ARG A 192 -15.12 7.07 -35.42
C ARG A 192 -16.02 8.24 -35.77
N LYS A 193 -16.67 8.87 -34.77
CA LYS A 193 -17.66 9.93 -34.98
C LYS A 193 -17.05 11.33 -34.96
N PHE A 194 -15.98 11.54 -34.19
CA PHE A 194 -15.42 12.86 -33.91
C PHE A 194 -13.88 12.85 -33.98
N PRO A 195 -13.26 12.46 -35.10
CA PRO A 195 -11.81 12.25 -35.21
C PRO A 195 -10.95 13.52 -35.01
N LYS A 196 -11.57 14.71 -35.01
CA LYS A 196 -10.88 16.02 -34.87
C LYS A 196 -11.17 16.71 -33.53
N SER A 197 -11.83 16.05 -32.59
CA SER A 197 -12.17 16.67 -31.31
C SER A 197 -10.99 16.53 -30.33
N GLU A 198 -10.28 17.62 -30.09
CA GLU A 198 -9.20 17.68 -29.09
C GLU A 198 -9.74 17.50 -27.66
N GLU A 199 -10.97 17.93 -27.39
CA GLU A 199 -11.62 17.80 -26.08
C GLU A 199 -11.78 16.34 -25.66
N LEU A 200 -12.12 15.46 -26.61
CA LEU A 200 -12.32 14.03 -26.35
C LEU A 200 -10.98 13.29 -26.19
N ALA A 201 -9.87 13.83 -26.70
CA ALA A 201 -8.57 13.17 -26.61
C ALA A 201 -8.07 13.11 -25.16
N GLY A 202 -8.19 14.21 -24.41
CA GLY A 202 -7.78 14.25 -23.00
C GLY A 202 -8.63 13.36 -22.10
N LEU A 203 -9.94 13.25 -22.36
CA LEU A 203 -10.87 12.46 -21.55
C LEU A 203 -10.72 10.94 -21.72
N LYS A 204 -9.97 10.47 -22.73
CA LYS A 204 -9.72 9.03 -22.93
C LYS A 204 -8.65 8.47 -22.00
N GLU A 205 -7.80 9.34 -21.44
CA GLU A 205 -6.77 8.92 -20.49
C GLU A 205 -7.33 8.71 -19.09
N ASP A 206 -8.55 9.19 -18.83
CA ASP A 206 -9.21 9.06 -17.54
C ASP A 206 -9.65 7.61 -17.26
N VAL A 207 -9.49 7.18 -16.00
CA VAL A 207 -9.89 5.84 -15.55
C VAL A 207 -11.42 5.68 -15.53
N SER A 208 -12.17 6.77 -15.39
CA SER A 208 -13.62 6.75 -15.33
C SER A 208 -14.23 6.97 -16.72
N PRO A 209 -15.19 6.13 -17.18
CA PRO A 209 -15.86 6.31 -18.46
C PRO A 209 -16.90 7.45 -18.47
N LEU A 210 -17.32 7.93 -17.29
CA LEU A 210 -18.43 8.90 -17.17
C LEU A 210 -18.16 10.28 -17.78
N PRO A 211 -16.98 10.91 -17.59
CA PRO A 211 -16.67 12.19 -18.22
C PRO A 211 -16.72 12.11 -19.75
N LEU A 212 -16.15 11.04 -20.33
CA LEU A 212 -16.17 10.80 -21.77
C LEU A 212 -17.60 10.61 -22.29
N LEU A 213 -18.41 9.80 -21.60
CA LEU A 213 -19.83 9.61 -21.96
C LEU A 213 -20.60 10.93 -21.94
N LYS A 214 -20.44 11.74 -20.88
CA LYS A 214 -21.12 13.04 -20.77
C LYS A 214 -20.69 14.01 -21.88
N ALA A 215 -19.41 14.04 -22.23
CA ALA A 215 -18.91 14.86 -23.33
C ALA A 215 -19.49 14.42 -24.69
N LEU A 216 -19.52 13.11 -24.95
CA LEU A 216 -20.14 12.54 -26.15
C LEU A 216 -21.62 12.89 -26.25
N LEU A 217 -22.38 12.74 -25.16
CA LEU A 217 -23.81 13.12 -25.13
C LEU A 217 -24.01 14.61 -25.39
N ARG A 218 -23.15 15.48 -24.83
CA ARG A 218 -23.20 16.93 -25.08
C ARG A 218 -22.95 17.25 -26.56
N MET A 219 -21.98 16.60 -27.19
CA MET A 219 -21.69 16.79 -28.61
C MET A 219 -22.79 16.27 -29.53
N LEU A 220 -23.42 15.15 -29.17
CA LEU A 220 -24.56 14.59 -29.91
C LEU A 220 -25.83 15.44 -29.75
N ALA A 221 -26.01 16.06 -28.58
CA ALA A 221 -27.12 16.96 -28.32
C ALA A 221 -26.94 18.35 -28.97
N SER A 222 -25.69 18.74 -29.29
CA SER A 222 -25.44 20.00 -30.00
C SER A 222 -26.03 19.90 -31.42
N PRO A 223 -26.91 20.84 -31.83
CA PRO A 223 -27.41 20.87 -33.19
C PRO A 223 -26.21 20.94 -34.16
N PRO A 224 -26.30 20.30 -35.35
CA PRO A 224 -25.23 20.32 -36.33
C PRO A 224 -24.91 21.79 -36.60
N LYS A 225 -23.68 22.21 -36.26
CA LYS A 225 -23.24 23.60 -36.37
C LYS A 225 -23.39 23.97 -37.84
N GLY A 226 -24.46 24.72 -38.12
CA GLY A 226 -25.04 24.86 -39.44
C GLY A 226 -23.98 25.24 -40.45
N GLY A 227 -23.88 24.44 -41.51
CA GLY A 227 -23.38 24.96 -42.77
C GLY A 227 -24.16 26.25 -43.08
N PRO A 228 -23.50 27.28 -43.66
CA PRO A 228 -24.13 28.55 -43.93
C PRO A 228 -25.48 28.29 -44.61
N PRO A 229 -26.56 28.96 -44.17
CA PRO A 229 -27.85 28.84 -44.84
C PRO A 229 -27.56 29.06 -46.31
N ARG A 230 -27.81 28.03 -47.12
CA ARG A 230 -27.53 28.05 -48.55
C ARG A 230 -28.37 29.18 -49.10
N GLY A 231 -27.77 30.36 -49.19
CA GLY A 231 -28.41 31.56 -49.66
C GLY A 231 -28.91 31.24 -51.05
N ARG A 232 -30.22 31.08 -51.18
CA ARG A 232 -30.88 31.19 -52.47
C ARG A 232 -30.53 32.59 -52.94
N GLN A 233 -29.50 32.71 -53.78
CA GLN A 233 -29.37 33.83 -54.68
C GLN A 233 -30.57 33.71 -55.62
N ASN A 234 -31.67 34.35 -55.22
CA ASN A 234 -32.72 34.70 -56.17
C ASN A 234 -32.05 35.64 -57.16
N GLY A 235 -32.03 35.22 -58.42
CA GLY A 235 -31.68 36.09 -59.52
C GLY A 235 -32.71 37.21 -59.60
N ASP A 236 -32.22 38.44 -59.54
CA ASP A 236 -32.87 39.59 -60.16
C ASP A 236 -32.09 39.88 -61.44
N ASP A 237 -32.60 39.36 -62.56
CA ASP A 237 -32.46 39.99 -63.89
C ASP A 237 -33.63 40.99 -64.00
N PRO A 238 -33.35 42.27 -64.25
CA PRO A 238 -33.56 42.76 -65.62
C PRO A 238 -32.48 43.70 -66.17
#